data_AF-A0A969VUC7-F1
#
_entry.id   AF-A0A969VUC7-F1
#
_cell.length_a   1.000
_cell.length_b   1.000
_cell.length_c   1.000
_cell.angle_alpha   90.00
_cell.angle_beta   90.00
_cell.angle_gamma   90.00
#
_symmetry.space_group_name_H-M   'P 1'
#
loop_
_entity.id
_entity.type
_entity.pdbx_description
1 polymer ?
#
loop_
_entity_poly.entity_id
_entity_poly.type
_entity_poly.pdbx_seq_one_letter_code
_entity_poly.pdbx_strand_id
1 'polypeptide(L)'
;MAIYDCFQFFNEEEILDIRLNILSPFVDYFVIVESSYDHQGNKRELVFNKKKFEKFNHKINYIIVNDVSHSIIKRHQGGHSLIEQHQRNAIMKGLEKSSDSDLIIISDVDEIPDLRKLNLYNKKNYAVFSQKMFNFKLNLMNVTESNWHGSRVCLKKNLKSPQFLRNIKFKKYPFWRLDKIRNIQIIRI
;
A
#
# COMPACT_ATOMS: atom_id res chain seq x y z
N MET A 1 0.17 17.08 10.72
CA MET A 1 0.54 15.71 10.34
C MET A 1 -0.49 15.26 9.34
N ALA A 2 -0.10 15.17 8.08
CA ALA A 2 -0.94 14.64 7.02
C ALA A 2 -0.88 13.11 6.99
N ILE A 3 -1.92 12.49 6.45
CA ILE A 3 -2.04 11.05 6.25
C ILE A 3 -2.12 10.78 4.74
N TYR A 4 -1.16 9.99 4.26
CA TYR A 4 -1.07 9.53 2.88
C TYR A 4 -1.49 8.07 2.80
N ASP A 5 -2.49 7.79 1.97
CA ASP A 5 -2.88 6.44 1.59
C ASP A 5 -2.29 6.10 0.23
N CYS A 6 -1.42 5.08 0.15
CA CYS A 6 -0.63 4.78 -1.03
C CYS A 6 -0.83 3.33 -1.49
N PHE A 7 -1.11 3.15 -2.77
CA PHE A 7 -1.35 1.83 -3.35
C PHE A 7 -1.05 1.79 -4.86
N GLN A 8 -0.89 0.59 -5.38
CA GLN A 8 -0.78 0.33 -6.81
C GLN A 8 -2.19 0.12 -7.40
N PHE A 9 -2.37 0.53 -8.65
CA PHE A 9 -3.62 0.34 -9.37
C PHE A 9 -3.45 -0.58 -10.57
N PHE A 10 -4.33 -1.58 -10.69
CA PHE A 10 -4.35 -2.57 -11.77
C PHE A 10 -5.79 -2.89 -12.21
N ASN A 11 -6.52 -1.89 -12.75
CA ASN A 11 -7.86 -2.08 -13.32
C ASN A 11 -8.95 -2.55 -12.31
N GLU A 12 -8.84 -2.12 -11.05
CA GLU A 12 -9.76 -2.48 -9.97
C GLU A 12 -10.65 -1.28 -9.60
N GLU A 13 -11.37 -0.72 -10.58
CA GLU A 13 -12.10 0.54 -10.42
C GLU A 13 -13.18 0.50 -9.33
N GLU A 14 -13.94 -0.60 -9.23
CA GLU A 14 -15.01 -0.76 -8.24
C GLU A 14 -14.45 -0.77 -6.81
N ILE A 15 -13.36 -1.51 -6.61
CA ILE A 15 -12.66 -1.58 -5.31
C ILE A 15 -12.03 -0.22 -4.97
N LEU A 16 -11.49 0.47 -5.97
CA LEU A 16 -10.95 1.81 -5.80
C LEU A 16 -12.04 2.79 -5.36
N ASP A 17 -13.23 2.77 -5.96
CA ASP A 17 -14.34 3.64 -5.56
C ASP A 17 -14.75 3.38 -4.09
N ILE A 18 -14.86 2.12 -3.68
CA ILE A 18 -15.14 1.73 -2.30
C ILE A 18 -14.04 2.28 -1.37
N ARG A 19 -12.77 2.06 -1.69
CA ARG A 19 -11.63 2.52 -0.90
C ARG A 19 -11.64 4.04 -0.72
N LEU A 20 -11.80 4.79 -1.81
CA LEU A 20 -11.79 6.25 -1.78
C LEU A 20 -12.94 6.79 -0.92
N ASN A 21 -14.15 6.23 -1.05
CA ASN A 21 -15.29 6.65 -0.22
C ASN A 21 -15.09 6.33 1.26
N ILE A 22 -14.55 5.16 1.61
CA ILE A 22 -14.32 4.76 3.01
C ILE A 22 -13.22 5.61 3.66
N LEU A 23 -12.11 5.83 2.96
CA LEU A 23 -10.90 6.43 3.55
C LEU A 23 -10.85 7.95 3.43
N SER A 24 -11.59 8.57 2.50
CA SER A 24 -11.55 10.03 2.28
C SER A 24 -11.78 10.88 3.54
N PRO A 25 -12.64 10.51 4.51
CA PRO A 25 -12.78 11.26 5.75
C PRO A 25 -11.53 11.25 6.66
N PHE A 26 -10.65 10.27 6.49
CA PHE A 26 -9.50 10.04 7.37
C PHE A 26 -8.16 10.45 6.76
N VAL A 27 -8.07 10.53 5.43
CA VAL A 27 -6.81 10.76 4.73
C VAL A 27 -6.79 12.10 4.01
N ASP A 28 -5.62 12.70 3.94
CA ASP A 28 -5.41 13.98 3.27
C ASP A 28 -5.10 13.77 1.79
N TYR A 29 -4.34 12.72 1.47
CA TYR A 29 -3.90 12.44 0.11
C TYR A 29 -3.99 10.95 -0.23
N PHE A 30 -4.40 10.68 -1.47
CA PHE A 30 -4.33 9.36 -2.08
C PHE A 30 -3.19 9.35 -3.10
N VAL A 31 -2.18 8.50 -2.91
CA VAL A 31 -1.10 8.29 -3.88
C VAL A 31 -1.42 7.04 -4.68
N ILE A 32 -1.87 7.24 -5.91
CA ILE A 32 -2.26 6.16 -6.83
C ILE A 32 -1.15 5.97 -7.84
N VAL A 33 -0.59 4.76 -7.90
CA VAL A 33 0.49 4.45 -8.84
C VAL A 33 0.05 3.44 -9.87
N GLU A 34 0.08 3.82 -11.14
CA GLU A 34 -0.20 2.93 -12.28
C GLU A 34 1.05 2.75 -13.15
N SER A 35 1.27 1.54 -13.68
CA SER A 35 2.37 1.27 -14.61
C SER A 35 1.85 0.97 -16.02
N SER A 36 2.57 1.43 -17.03
CA SER A 36 2.35 1.06 -18.43
C SER A 36 2.84 -0.35 -18.77
N TYR A 37 3.21 -1.15 -17.76
CA TYR A 37 3.61 -2.54 -17.88
C TYR A 37 2.80 -3.41 -16.92
N ASP A 38 2.54 -4.65 -17.32
CA ASP A 38 1.98 -5.67 -16.43
C ASP A 38 3.06 -6.34 -15.58
N HIS A 39 2.66 -7.22 -14.67
CA HIS A 39 3.59 -7.94 -13.80
C HIS A 39 4.55 -8.88 -14.55
N GLN A 40 4.26 -9.20 -15.81
CA GLN A 40 5.07 -10.03 -16.71
C GLN A 40 6.03 -9.22 -17.59
N GLY A 41 5.87 -7.89 -17.64
CA GLY A 41 6.67 -6.98 -18.46
C GLY A 41 6.10 -6.72 -19.85
N ASN A 42 4.86 -7.09 -20.11
CA ASN A 42 4.15 -6.69 -21.32
C ASN A 42 3.67 -5.25 -21.18
N LYS A 43 3.71 -4.48 -22.27
CA LYS A 43 3.11 -3.15 -22.30
C LYS A 43 1.59 -3.23 -22.13
N ARG A 44 1.02 -2.31 -21.36
CA ARG A 44 -0.42 -2.14 -21.22
C ARG A 44 -0.81 -0.66 -21.31
N GLU A 45 -2.07 -0.43 -21.62
CA GLU A 45 -2.67 0.90 -21.53
C GLU A 45 -3.00 1.25 -20.08
N LEU A 46 -2.93 2.54 -19.77
CA LEU A 46 -3.31 3.08 -18.47
C LEU A 46 -4.83 3.18 -18.40
N VAL A 47 -5.44 2.60 -17.37
CA VAL A 47 -6.90 2.52 -17.26
C VAL A 47 -7.45 3.57 -16.29
N PHE A 48 -6.62 4.13 -15.41
CA PHE A 48 -7.10 5.08 -14.40
C PHE A 48 -7.68 6.35 -15.04
N ASN A 49 -8.98 6.58 -14.82
CA ASN A 49 -9.69 7.75 -15.32
C ASN A 49 -10.07 8.71 -14.17
N LYS A 50 -9.37 9.85 -14.09
CA LYS A 50 -9.64 10.91 -13.11
C LYS A 50 -11.08 11.44 -13.14
N LYS A 51 -11.76 11.43 -14.29
CA LYS A 51 -13.14 11.91 -14.40
C LYS A 51 -14.13 11.06 -13.61
N LYS A 52 -13.84 9.76 -13.43
CA LYS A 52 -14.69 8.87 -12.63
C LYS A 52 -14.61 9.17 -11.13
N PHE A 53 -13.54 9.83 -10.68
CA PHE A 53 -13.25 10.08 -9.27
C PHE A 53 -13.20 11.59 -8.93
N GLU A 54 -13.98 12.41 -9.63
CA GLU A 54 -13.95 13.87 -9.53
C GLU A 54 -14.10 14.39 -8.09
N LYS A 55 -14.94 13.75 -7.30
CA LYS A 55 -15.14 14.02 -5.86
C LYS A 55 -13.83 14.05 -5.07
N PHE A 56 -12.83 13.26 -5.47
CA PHE A 56 -11.57 13.08 -4.76
C PHE A 56 -10.37 13.71 -5.47
N ASN A 57 -10.56 14.39 -6.62
CA ASN A 57 -9.47 14.92 -7.43
C ASN A 57 -8.49 15.82 -6.65
N HIS A 58 -9.01 16.61 -5.71
CA HIS A 58 -8.20 17.49 -4.87
C HIS A 58 -7.26 16.75 -3.89
N LYS A 59 -7.52 15.46 -3.61
CA LYS A 59 -6.70 14.59 -2.75
C LYS A 59 -5.83 13.61 -3.55
N ILE A 60 -6.14 13.35 -4.82
CA ILE A 60 -5.46 12.33 -5.60
C ILE A 60 -4.15 12.86 -6.18
N ASN A 61 -3.05 12.24 -5.78
CA ASN A 61 -1.75 12.31 -6.44
C ASN A 61 -1.55 11.07 -7.31
N TYR A 62 -1.69 11.23 -8.62
CA TYR A 62 -1.60 10.13 -9.59
C TYR A 62 -0.22 10.09 -10.24
N ILE A 63 0.47 8.95 -10.09
CA ILE A 63 1.82 8.72 -10.59
C ILE A 63 1.79 7.63 -11.66
N ILE A 64 2.39 7.94 -12.81
CA ILE A 64 2.55 7.01 -13.93
C ILE A 64 3.99 6.47 -13.93
N VAL A 65 4.13 5.16 -14.05
CA VAL A 65 5.41 4.44 -14.15
C VAL A 65 5.55 3.87 -15.55
N ASN A 66 6.37 4.54 -16.38
CA ASN A 66 6.67 4.16 -17.76
C ASN A 66 8.14 3.75 -17.98
N ASP A 67 8.96 3.84 -16.94
CA ASP A 67 10.41 3.69 -16.92
C ASP A 67 10.87 2.27 -16.50
N VAL A 68 10.20 1.23 -17.01
CA VAL A 68 10.59 -0.17 -16.72
C VAL A 68 11.79 -0.57 -17.60
N SER A 69 12.93 -0.85 -16.97
CA SER A 69 14.13 -1.30 -17.67
C SER A 69 14.07 -2.80 -18.01
N HIS A 70 14.68 -3.18 -19.14
CA HIS A 70 14.74 -4.58 -19.58
C HIS A 70 15.43 -5.50 -18.55
N SER A 71 16.31 -4.96 -17.70
CA SER A 71 17.00 -5.73 -16.65
C SER A 71 16.08 -6.18 -15.52
N ILE A 72 14.92 -5.53 -15.35
CA ILE A 72 13.90 -5.83 -14.33
C ILE A 72 12.86 -6.83 -14.90
N ILE A 73 12.73 -6.91 -16.23
CA ILE A 73 11.87 -7.88 -16.93
C ILE A 73 12.56 -9.25 -16.88
N LYS A 74 12.42 -9.94 -15.75
CA LYS A 74 12.92 -11.30 -15.55
C LYS A 74 11.76 -12.24 -15.30
N ARG A 75 11.93 -13.48 -15.76
CA ARG A 75 10.97 -14.56 -15.52
C ARG A 75 10.79 -14.74 -14.01
N HIS A 76 9.54 -14.78 -13.58
CA HIS A 76 9.18 -14.82 -12.17
C HIS A 76 9.73 -16.10 -11.51
N GLN A 77 10.57 -15.96 -10.47
CA GLN A 77 11.11 -17.10 -9.70
C GLN A 77 10.38 -17.31 -8.35
N GLY A 78 9.36 -16.50 -8.06
CA GLY A 78 8.56 -16.52 -6.82
C GLY A 78 8.51 -15.15 -6.13
N GLY A 79 7.47 -14.90 -5.31
CA GLY A 79 7.28 -13.63 -4.59
C GLY A 79 6.56 -12.55 -5.41
N HIS A 80 6.86 -11.27 -5.15
CA HIS A 80 6.40 -10.14 -5.97
C HIS A 80 7.39 -9.89 -7.11
N SER A 81 6.90 -9.68 -8.34
CA SER A 81 7.78 -9.46 -9.49
C SER A 81 8.63 -8.20 -9.32
N LEU A 82 9.84 -8.17 -9.87
CA LEU A 82 10.70 -6.97 -9.75
C LEU A 82 10.04 -5.73 -10.36
N ILE A 83 9.17 -5.93 -11.35
CA ILE A 83 8.35 -4.88 -11.98
C ILE A 83 7.33 -4.33 -10.98
N GLU A 84 6.65 -5.21 -10.25
CA GLU A 84 5.71 -4.82 -9.21
C GLU A 84 6.43 -4.06 -8.07
N GLN A 85 7.62 -4.52 -7.66
CA GLN A 85 8.43 -3.81 -6.68
C GLN A 85 8.87 -2.43 -7.18
N HIS A 86 9.21 -2.32 -8.46
CA HIS A 86 9.55 -1.06 -9.10
C HIS A 86 8.36 -0.08 -9.10
N GLN A 87 7.18 -0.53 -9.55
CA GLN A 87 5.96 0.28 -9.51
C GLN A 87 5.62 0.67 -8.07
N ARG A 88 5.70 -0.24 -7.10
CA ARG A 88 5.45 0.08 -5.69
C ARG A 88 6.42 1.13 -5.16
N ASN A 89 7.71 1.01 -5.48
CA ASN A 89 8.71 1.98 -5.06
C ASN A 89 8.49 3.37 -5.67
N ALA A 90 7.82 3.48 -6.83
CA ALA A 90 7.44 4.76 -7.41
C ALA A 90 6.42 5.54 -6.57
N ILE A 91 5.78 4.93 -5.56
CA ILE A 91 5.02 5.67 -4.52
C ILE A 91 5.87 6.80 -3.92
N MET A 92 7.20 6.63 -3.85
CA MET A 92 8.09 7.69 -3.36
C MET A 92 7.98 8.99 -4.13
N LYS A 93 7.76 8.95 -5.46
CA LYS A 93 7.52 10.13 -6.31
C LYS A 93 6.27 10.89 -5.84
N GLY A 94 5.25 10.17 -5.38
CA GLY A 94 4.03 10.76 -4.82
C GLY A 94 4.15 11.35 -3.41
N LEU A 95 5.28 11.12 -2.74
CA LEU A 95 5.56 11.54 -1.37
C LEU A 95 6.59 12.67 -1.27
N GLU A 96 7.03 13.26 -2.38
CA GLU A 96 8.07 14.31 -2.38
C GLU A 96 7.70 15.55 -1.56
N LYS A 97 6.41 15.89 -1.49
CA LYS A 97 5.90 17.03 -0.73
C LYS A 97 5.52 16.68 0.72
N SER A 98 5.68 15.42 1.14
CA SER A 98 5.36 14.99 2.50
C SER A 98 6.46 15.40 3.48
N SER A 99 6.07 15.73 4.71
CA SER A 99 6.98 15.99 5.81
C SER A 99 7.39 14.71 6.51
N ASP A 100 8.55 14.72 7.17
CA ASP A 100 9.07 13.62 7.98
C ASP A 100 8.12 13.11 9.07
N SER A 101 7.23 14.00 9.54
CA SER A 101 6.25 13.71 10.58
C SER A 101 4.95 13.10 10.05
N ASP A 102 4.77 13.06 8.73
CA ASP A 102 3.54 12.58 8.10
C ASP A 102 3.45 11.06 8.13
N LEU A 103 2.21 10.57 8.07
CA LEU A 103 1.90 9.17 8.17
C LEU A 103 1.70 8.57 6.78
N ILE A 104 2.42 7.50 6.48
CA ILE A 104 2.35 6.81 5.19
C ILE A 104 1.73 5.43 5.42
N ILE A 105 0.63 5.17 4.72
CA ILE A 105 -0.03 3.87 4.67
C ILE A 105 0.25 3.28 3.28
N ILE A 106 0.74 2.05 3.25
CA ILE A 106 1.03 1.32 2.01
C ILE A 106 0.31 -0.02 2.03
N SER A 107 -0.49 -0.27 1.01
CA SER A 107 -1.24 -1.51 0.86
C SER A 107 -1.53 -1.80 -0.61
N ASP A 108 -2.11 -2.97 -0.87
CA ASP A 108 -2.80 -3.23 -2.14
C ASP A 108 -4.19 -2.53 -2.11
N VAL A 109 -4.87 -2.42 -3.25
CA VAL A 109 -6.07 -1.57 -3.37
C VAL A 109 -7.26 -2.13 -2.58
N ASP A 110 -7.41 -3.45 -2.55
CA ASP A 110 -8.41 -4.24 -1.84
C ASP A 110 -8.12 -4.36 -0.33
N GLU A 111 -6.88 -4.10 0.10
CA GLU A 111 -6.49 -4.04 1.51
C GLU A 111 -6.90 -2.69 2.14
N ILE A 112 -8.17 -2.52 2.49
CA ILE A 112 -8.73 -1.27 3.07
C ILE A 112 -8.63 -1.30 4.62
N PRO A 113 -7.82 -0.41 5.26
CA PRO A 113 -7.66 -0.40 6.71
C PRO A 113 -8.79 0.34 7.45
N ASP A 114 -9.08 -0.11 8.66
CA ASP A 114 -9.98 0.61 9.57
C ASP A 114 -9.23 1.76 10.29
N LEU A 115 -9.27 2.95 9.69
CA LEU A 115 -8.60 4.13 10.23
C LEU A 115 -9.29 4.76 11.45
N ARG A 116 -10.47 4.27 11.88
CA ARG A 116 -11.05 4.66 13.17
C ARG A 116 -10.15 4.25 14.35
N LYS A 117 -9.32 3.23 14.13
CA LYS A 117 -8.37 2.68 15.12
C LYS A 117 -6.98 3.29 15.04
N LEU A 118 -6.81 4.36 14.27
CA LEU A 118 -5.52 5.02 14.10
C LEU A 118 -4.96 5.59 15.41
N ASN A 119 -5.83 5.92 16.36
CA ASN A 119 -5.46 6.34 17.71
C ASN A 119 -4.64 5.28 18.48
N LEU A 120 -4.75 3.99 18.13
CA LEU A 120 -3.97 2.92 18.74
C LEU A 120 -2.53 2.88 18.24
N TYR A 121 -2.22 3.54 17.13
CA TYR A 121 -0.91 3.49 16.50
C TYR A 121 0.16 4.21 17.34
N ASN A 122 1.21 3.47 17.72
CA ASN A 122 2.40 4.04 18.31
C ASN A 122 3.38 4.50 17.23
N LYS A 123 3.53 5.82 17.09
CA LYS A 123 4.39 6.49 16.09
C LYS A 123 5.88 6.09 16.11
N LYS A 124 6.35 5.41 17.18
CA LYS A 124 7.72 4.88 17.25
C LYS A 124 7.89 3.54 16.51
N ASN A 125 6.80 2.88 16.17
CA ASN A 125 6.78 1.55 15.58
C ASN A 125 6.43 1.60 14.09
N TYR A 126 6.86 0.58 13.35
CA TYR A 126 6.13 0.17 12.15
C TYR A 126 4.88 -0.54 12.60
N ALA A 127 3.73 -0.28 11.97
CA ALA A 127 2.51 -1.02 12.28
C ALA A 127 1.88 -1.65 11.05
N VAL A 128 1.02 -2.64 11.29
CA VAL A 128 0.17 -3.25 10.27
C VAL A 128 -1.26 -3.33 10.79
N PHE A 129 -2.21 -3.03 9.92
CA PHE A 129 -3.62 -3.28 10.17
C PHE A 129 -3.93 -4.74 9.86
N SER A 130 -4.44 -5.45 10.86
CA SER A 130 -4.96 -6.79 10.72
C SER A 130 -6.39 -6.71 10.19
N GLN A 131 -6.60 -7.17 8.97
CA GLN A 131 -7.83 -7.06 8.20
C GLN A 131 -8.57 -8.41 8.11
N LYS A 132 -9.85 -8.33 7.73
CA LYS A 132 -10.62 -9.51 7.32
C LYS A 132 -10.23 -9.86 5.89
N MET A 133 -10.09 -11.15 5.60
CA MET A 133 -9.77 -11.64 4.27
C MET A 133 -11.06 -11.99 3.53
N PHE A 134 -11.26 -11.42 2.34
CA PHE A 134 -12.36 -11.73 1.45
C PHE A 134 -11.80 -12.26 0.14
N ASN A 135 -12.32 -13.41 -0.31
CA ASN A 135 -11.79 -14.08 -1.50
C ASN A 135 -12.74 -13.87 -2.67
N PHE A 136 -12.28 -13.21 -3.73
CA PHE A 136 -12.98 -13.01 -5.03
C PHE A 136 -14.29 -12.22 -4.98
N LYS A 137 -15.05 -12.24 -3.88
CA LYS A 137 -16.34 -11.58 -3.71
C LYS A 137 -16.37 -10.88 -2.36
N LEU A 138 -16.99 -9.69 -2.31
CA LEU A 138 -17.12 -8.88 -1.08
C LEU A 138 -17.86 -9.59 0.06
N ASN A 139 -18.71 -10.56 -0.26
CA ASN A 139 -19.48 -11.35 0.72
C ASN A 139 -18.85 -12.72 1.03
N LEU A 140 -17.71 -13.07 0.45
CA LEU A 140 -17.06 -14.37 0.67
C LEU A 140 -15.87 -14.21 1.62
N MET A 141 -16.17 -14.14 2.93
CA MET A 141 -15.15 -14.03 3.96
C MET A 141 -14.42 -15.37 4.17
N ASN A 142 -13.10 -15.34 4.13
CA ASN A 142 -12.27 -16.47 4.50
C ASN A 142 -12.16 -16.55 6.03
N VAL A 143 -12.75 -17.59 6.63
CA VAL A 143 -12.73 -17.80 8.08
C VAL A 143 -11.41 -18.40 8.58
N THR A 144 -10.70 -19.16 7.74
CA THR A 144 -9.47 -19.86 8.14
C THR A 144 -8.26 -18.91 8.16
N GLU A 145 -8.25 -17.90 7.29
CA GLU A 145 -7.21 -16.87 7.20
C GLU A 145 -7.66 -15.51 7.77
N SER A 146 -8.47 -15.55 8.83
CA SER A 146 -8.83 -14.33 9.56
C SER A 146 -7.58 -13.73 10.22
N ASN A 147 -7.43 -12.40 10.19
CA ASN A 147 -6.25 -11.60 10.60
C ASN A 147 -5.17 -11.37 9.52
N TRP A 148 -5.60 -11.05 8.30
CA TRP A 148 -4.70 -10.71 7.20
C TRP A 148 -3.87 -9.45 7.51
N HIS A 149 -2.55 -9.54 7.40
CA HIS A 149 -1.65 -8.40 7.58
C HIS A 149 -1.55 -7.57 6.28
N GLY A 150 -2.56 -6.75 6.04
CA GLY A 150 -2.70 -5.97 4.79
C GLY A 150 -1.91 -4.67 4.81
N SER A 151 -2.61 -3.58 5.16
CA SER A 151 -2.05 -2.23 5.10
C SER A 151 -1.00 -2.00 6.18
N ARG A 152 0.20 -1.63 5.75
CA ARG A 152 1.31 -1.29 6.64
C ARG A 152 1.43 0.21 6.77
N VAL A 153 1.84 0.67 7.94
CA VAL A 153 1.93 2.08 8.26
C VAL A 153 3.25 2.41 8.95
N CYS A 154 3.82 3.55 8.58
CA CYS A 154 4.96 4.15 9.28
C CYS A 154 4.94 5.67 9.12
N LEU A 155 5.75 6.37 9.93
CA LEU A 155 6.06 7.77 9.65
C LEU A 155 6.97 7.89 8.43
N LYS A 156 6.86 8.98 7.69
CA LYS A 156 7.66 9.25 6.48
C LYS A 156 9.16 9.18 6.76
N LYS A 157 9.65 9.76 7.86
CA LYS A 157 11.06 9.70 8.26
C LYS A 157 11.62 8.28 8.44
N ASN A 158 10.76 7.31 8.72
CA ASN A 158 11.14 5.90 8.91
C ASN A 158 11.03 5.09 7.60
N LEU A 159 10.44 5.66 6.54
CA LEU A 159 10.19 4.96 5.29
C LEU A 159 11.46 4.91 4.44
N LYS A 160 12.12 3.75 4.38
CA LYS A 160 13.26 3.52 3.46
C LYS A 160 12.81 3.37 2.01
N SER A 161 11.87 2.46 1.76
CA SER A 161 11.18 2.32 0.50
C SER A 161 9.80 1.66 0.69
N PRO A 162 8.85 1.88 -0.22
CA PRO A 162 7.55 1.22 -0.20
C PRO A 162 7.64 -0.31 -0.17
N GLN A 163 8.52 -0.89 -1.00
CA GLN A 163 8.73 -2.34 -0.99
C GLN A 163 9.38 -2.82 0.31
N PHE A 164 10.31 -2.05 0.88
CA PHE A 164 10.90 -2.38 2.18
C PHE A 164 9.81 -2.49 3.26
N LEU A 165 8.88 -1.54 3.31
CA LEU A 165 7.77 -1.57 4.26
C LEU A 165 6.92 -2.84 4.05
N ARG A 166 6.53 -3.18 2.81
CA ARG A 166 5.78 -4.41 2.49
C ARG A 166 6.55 -5.69 2.84
N ASN A 167 7.87 -5.68 2.83
CA ASN A 167 8.69 -6.84 3.21
C ASN A 167 8.80 -7.04 4.73
N ILE A 168 8.43 -6.06 5.56
CA ILE A 168 8.45 -6.20 7.01
C ILE A 168 7.47 -7.30 7.44
N LYS A 169 7.99 -8.25 8.22
CA LYS A 169 7.22 -9.35 8.81
C LYS A 169 6.83 -9.00 10.24
N PHE A 170 5.53 -8.93 10.50
CA PHE A 170 4.95 -8.64 11.81
C PHE A 170 4.82 -9.91 12.65
N LYS A 171 5.96 -10.39 13.16
CA LYS A 171 6.01 -11.56 14.06
C LYS A 171 6.97 -11.31 15.21
N LYS A 172 6.66 -11.88 16.38
CA LYS A 172 7.56 -11.83 17.53
C LYS A 172 8.76 -12.72 17.24
N TYR A 173 9.95 -12.16 17.37
CA TYR A 173 11.21 -12.90 17.23
C TYR A 173 11.84 -13.11 18.61
N PRO A 174 12.56 -14.23 18.83
CA PRO A 174 13.36 -14.42 20.03
C PRO A 174 14.43 -13.33 20.22
N PHE A 175 14.85 -13.10 21.46
CA PHE A 175 15.77 -12.00 21.80
C PHE A 175 17.16 -12.11 21.16
N TRP A 176 17.59 -13.30 20.70
CA TRP A 176 18.87 -13.48 20.01
C TRP A 176 18.83 -13.08 18.53
N ARG A 177 17.65 -12.81 17.95
CA ARG A 177 17.50 -12.32 16.57
C ARG A 177 17.68 -10.80 16.53
N LEU A 178 18.92 -10.34 16.72
CA LEU A 178 19.30 -8.93 16.65
C LEU A 178 19.17 -8.34 15.23
N ASP A 179 19.19 -9.19 14.20
CA ASP A 179 19.00 -8.83 12.79
C ASP A 179 17.56 -8.41 12.43
N LYS A 180 16.60 -8.56 13.35
CA LYS A 180 15.18 -8.34 13.10
C LYS A 180 14.66 -7.08 13.76
N ILE A 181 13.77 -6.39 13.05
CA ILE A 181 13.07 -5.20 13.54
C ILE A 181 12.17 -5.59 14.71
N ARG A 182 12.35 -4.94 15.87
CA ARG A 182 11.56 -5.18 17.08
C ARG A 182 10.41 -4.20 17.28
N ASN A 183 10.55 -2.98 16.77
CA ASN A 183 9.57 -1.91 16.89
C ASN A 183 8.43 -2.13 15.88
N ILE A 184 7.68 -3.21 16.08
CA ILE A 184 6.55 -3.62 15.24
C ILE A 184 5.28 -3.66 16.09
N GLN A 185 4.16 -3.28 15.48
CA GLN A 185 2.85 -3.27 16.11
C GLN A 185 1.80 -3.86 15.18
N ILE A 186 0.86 -4.63 15.73
CA ILE A 186 -0.29 -5.16 15.00
C ILE A 186 -1.53 -4.46 15.56
N ILE A 187 -2.26 -3.75 14.71
CA ILE A 187 -3.51 -3.07 15.04
C ILE A 187 -4.64 -4.00 14.61
N ARG A 188 -5.42 -4.51 15.57
CA ARG A 188 -6.47 -5.51 15.31
C ARG A 188 -7.85 -4.86 15.11
N ILE A 189 -8.64 -5.43 14.20
CA ILE A 189 -10.10 -5.23 14.10
C ILE A 189 -10.79 -5.79 15.34
#